data_AF-A0A8J8C369-F1
#
_entry.id   AF-A0A8J8C369-F1
#
_cell.length_a   1.000
_cell.length_b   1.000
_cell.length_c   1.000
_cell.angle_alpha   90.00
_cell.angle_beta   90.00
_cell.angle_gamma   90.00
#
_symmetry.space_group_name_H-M   'P 1'
#
loop_
_entity.id
_entity.type
_entity.pdbx_description
1 polymer ?
#
loop_
_entity_poly.entity_id
_entity_poly.type
_entity_poly.pdbx_seq_one_letter_code
_entity_poly.pdbx_strand_id
1 'polypeptide(L)'
;MVSWSRAFKGAAGVVGFSIIWWIIGGIIIGLGAFVSGIGVTSSYSGASFVGMILGVILMFVGSVISMLGTIASFLKVLPEMVVEEIKKA
;
A
#
# COMPACT_ATOMS: atom_id res chain seq x y z
N MET A 1 -12.19 -1.27 -30.93
CA MET A 1 -11.17 -2.32 -30.67
C MET A 1 -10.33 -1.83 -29.51
N VAL A 2 -10.36 -2.52 -28.36
CA VAL A 2 -9.60 -2.11 -27.16
C VAL A 2 -8.13 -2.09 -27.54
N SER A 3 -7.51 -0.90 -27.58
CA SER A 3 -6.10 -0.82 -27.88
C SER A 3 -5.33 -1.24 -26.64
N TRP A 4 -4.66 -2.39 -26.71
CA TRP A 4 -3.87 -2.96 -25.64
C TRP A 4 -2.92 -1.93 -24.99
N SER A 5 -2.37 -1.01 -25.78
CA SER A 5 -1.55 0.10 -25.28
C SER A 5 -2.25 0.98 -24.23
N ARG A 6 -3.57 1.20 -24.33
CA ARG A 6 -4.34 2.00 -23.36
C ARG A 6 -4.60 1.24 -22.06
N ALA A 7 -4.95 -0.04 -22.15
CA ALA A 7 -5.10 -0.90 -20.98
C ALA A 7 -3.79 -0.96 -20.17
N PHE A 8 -2.65 -1.06 -20.86
CA PHE A 8 -1.33 -1.00 -20.21
C PHE A 8 -1.04 0.35 -19.56
N LYS A 9 -1.46 1.47 -20.13
CA LYS A 9 -1.31 2.80 -19.49
C LYS A 9 -2.13 2.92 -18.21
N GLY A 10 -3.37 2.44 -18.21
CA GLY A 10 -4.20 2.40 -16.99
C GLY A 10 -3.58 1.52 -15.91
N ALA A 11 -3.13 0.32 -16.27
CA ALA A 11 -2.43 -0.58 -15.36
C ALA A 11 -1.15 0.05 -14.80
N ALA A 12 -0.35 0.72 -15.63
CA ALA A 12 0.85 1.44 -15.18
C ALA A 12 0.52 2.56 -14.18
N GLY A 13 -0.59 3.27 -14.36
CA GLY A 13 -1.08 4.27 -13.41
C GLY A 13 -1.44 3.65 -12.05
N VAL A 14 -2.19 2.55 -12.06
CA VAL A 14 -2.54 1.80 -10.83
C VAL A 14 -1.29 1.30 -10.12
N VAL A 15 -0.36 0.70 -10.86
CA VAL A 15 0.90 0.19 -10.30
C VAL A 15 1.74 1.31 -9.70
N GLY A 16 1.89 2.45 -10.40
CA GLY A 16 2.64 3.60 -9.92
C GLY A 16 2.10 4.15 -8.60
N PHE A 17 0.77 4.33 -8.51
CA PHE A 17 0.13 4.78 -7.26
C PHE A 17 0.19 3.72 -6.16
N SER A 18 0.07 2.44 -6.50
CA SER A 18 0.20 1.35 -5.54
C SER A 18 1.59 1.31 -4.92
N ILE A 19 2.65 1.52 -5.70
CA ILE A 19 4.04 1.58 -5.19
C ILE A 19 4.17 2.69 -4.14
N ILE A 20 3.60 3.86 -4.37
CA ILE A 20 3.64 4.97 -3.40
C ILE A 20 3.00 4.56 -2.06
N TRP A 21 1.82 3.94 -2.11
CA TRP A 21 1.12 3.50 -0.91
C TRP A 21 1.83 2.35 -0.19
N TRP A 22 2.47 1.45 -0.94
CA TRP A 22 3.29 0.39 -0.38
C TRP A 22 4.56 0.93 0.31
N ILE A 23 5.16 2.00 -0.22
CA ILE A 23 6.26 2.68 0.46
C ILE A 23 5.78 3.31 1.77
N ILE A 24 4.65 4.03 1.74
CA ILE A 24 4.09 4.67 2.93
C ILE A 24 3.72 3.63 3.99
N GLY A 25 2.96 2.61 3.62
CA GLY A 25 2.58 1.55 4.56
C GLY A 25 3.76 0.71 5.00
N GLY A 26 4.75 0.48 4.12
CA GLY A 26 6.01 -0.19 4.43
C GLY A 26 6.83 0.57 5.48
N ILE A 27 6.89 1.90 5.41
CA ILE A 27 7.52 2.72 6.46
C ILE A 27 6.81 2.53 7.80
N ILE A 28 5.47 2.56 7.81
CA ILE A 28 4.68 2.36 9.04
C ILE A 28 4.89 0.95 9.61
N ILE A 29 4.92 -0.07 8.76
CA ILE A 29 5.22 -1.45 9.16
C ILE A 29 6.64 -1.55 9.73
N GLY A 30 7.63 -0.92 9.09
CA GLY A 30 9.01 -0.90 9.57
C GLY A 30 9.14 -0.21 10.94
N LEU A 31 8.43 0.90 11.15
CA LEU A 31 8.34 1.55 12.46
C LEU A 31 7.67 0.64 13.50
N GLY A 32 6.61 -0.07 13.13
CA GLY A 32 5.94 -1.04 14.00
C GLY A 32 6.84 -2.22 14.38
N ALA A 33 7.61 -2.76 13.44
CA ALA A 33 8.60 -3.81 13.68
C ALA A 33 9.71 -3.31 14.62
N PHE A 34 10.21 -2.09 14.40
CA PHE A 34 11.20 -1.47 15.26
C PHE A 34 10.71 -1.26 16.70
N VAL A 35 9.50 -0.71 16.87
CA VAL A 35 8.90 -0.45 18.19
C VAL A 35 8.57 -1.76 18.93
N SER A 36 8.17 -2.81 18.21
CA SER A 36 7.93 -4.14 18.80
C SER A 36 9.21 -4.92 19.10
N GLY A 37 10.38 -4.47 18.62
CA GLY A 37 11.65 -5.20 18.73
C GLY A 37 11.74 -6.43 17.82
N ILE A 38 10.76 -6.65 16.94
CA ILE A 38 10.75 -7.75 15.99
C ILE A 38 11.78 -7.45 14.89
N GLY A 39 12.77 -8.34 14.73
CA GLY A 39 13.82 -8.22 13.71
C GLY A 39 15.06 -7.45 14.16
N VAL A 40 15.10 -6.94 15.39
CA VAL A 40 16.33 -6.38 16.00
C VAL A 40 17.02 -7.50 16.78
N THR A 41 18.27 -7.80 16.43
CA THR A 41 19.10 -8.81 17.12
C THR A 41 19.09 -8.59 18.63
N SER A 42 19.04 -9.69 19.38
CA SER A 42 18.73 -9.86 20.81
C SER A 42 19.45 -8.94 21.82
N SER A 43 20.38 -8.10 21.39
CA SER A 43 21.09 -7.14 22.23
C SER A 43 20.26 -5.88 22.57
N TYR A 44 19.14 -5.64 21.88
CA TYR A 44 18.23 -4.50 22.10
C TYR A 44 16.86 -4.91 22.67
N SER A 45 16.77 -6.06 23.35
CA SER A 45 15.50 -6.56 23.91
C SER A 45 15.09 -5.81 25.19
N GLY A 46 14.89 -4.49 25.08
CA GLY A 46 14.14 -3.67 26.03
C GLY A 46 12.68 -3.49 25.60
N ALA A 47 12.17 -4.33 24.68
CA ALA A 47 10.80 -4.24 24.20
C ALA A 47 9.83 -4.51 25.36
N SER A 48 9.25 -3.45 25.88
CA SER A 48 8.18 -3.55 26.87
C SER A 48 6.96 -4.22 26.22
N PHE A 49 6.14 -4.91 27.02
CA PHE A 49 4.87 -5.47 26.56
C PHE A 49 4.01 -4.43 25.82
N VAL A 50 4.07 -3.17 26.26
CA VAL A 50 3.42 -2.03 25.62
C VAL A 50 4.00 -1.73 24.23
N GLY A 51 5.32 -1.76 24.07
CA GLY A 51 5.99 -1.58 22.77
C GLY A 51 5.62 -2.68 21.78
N MET A 52 5.50 -3.92 22.25
CA MET A 52 5.06 -5.05 21.41
C MET A 52 3.64 -4.84 20.88
N ILE A 53 2.69 -4.45 21.73
CA ILE A 53 1.31 -4.17 21.33
C ILE A 53 1.24 -3.01 20.34
N LEU A 54 1.92 -1.89 20.64
CA LEU A 54 1.94 -0.72 19.77
C LEU A 54 2.56 -1.04 18.41
N GLY A 55 3.64 -1.83 18.39
CA GLY A 55 4.28 -2.24 17.15
C GLY A 55 3.38 -3.10 16.26
N VAL A 56 2.66 -4.06 16.85
CA VAL A 56 1.66 -4.88 16.11
C VAL A 56 0.55 -4.00 15.54
N ILE A 57 0.04 -3.03 16.30
CA ILE A 57 -0.98 -2.09 15.82
C ILE A 57 -0.45 -1.29 14.63
N LEU A 58 0.77 -0.75 14.73
CA LEU A 58 1.38 -0.01 13.63
C LEU A 58 1.55 -0.87 12.38
N MET A 59 2.03 -2.11 12.52
CA MET A 59 2.15 -3.03 11.40
C MET A 59 0.80 -3.33 10.74
N PHE A 60 -0.26 -3.52 11.54
CA PHE A 60 -1.61 -3.72 11.04
C PHE A 60 -2.11 -2.49 10.27
N VAL A 61 -1.94 -1.29 10.84
CA VAL A 61 -2.34 -0.02 10.20
C VAL A 61 -1.60 0.21 8.89
N GLY A 62 -0.28 -0.01 8.86
CA GLY A 62 0.51 0.13 7.63
C GLY A 62 0.09 -0.85 6.52
N SER A 63 -0.30 -2.07 6.90
CA SER A 63 -0.85 -3.06 5.96
C SER A 63 -2.19 -2.62 5.40
N VAL A 64 -3.09 -2.13 6.26
CA VAL A 64 -4.41 -1.60 5.85
C VAL A 64 -4.25 -0.39 4.93
N ILE A 65 -3.36 0.55 5.24
CA ILE A 65 -3.10 1.73 4.40
C ILE A 65 -2.60 1.31 3.01
N SER A 66 -1.66 0.36 2.94
CA SER A 66 -1.15 -0.15 1.65
C SER A 66 -2.25 -0.76 0.80
N MET A 67 -3.13 -1.55 1.43
CA MET A 67 -4.24 -2.22 0.75
C MET A 67 -5.30 -1.22 0.30
N LEU A 68 -5.72 -0.29 1.17
CA LEU A 68 -6.69 0.76 0.84
C LEU A 68 -6.17 1.68 -0.27
N GLY A 69 -4.90 2.06 -0.23
CA GLY A 69 -4.28 2.87 -1.27
C GLY A 69 -4.28 2.19 -2.64
N THR A 70 -4.02 0.88 -2.66
CA THR A 70 -4.10 0.06 -3.88
C THR A 70 -5.55 0.02 -4.40
N ILE A 71 -6.53 -0.25 -3.54
CA ILE A 71 -7.96 -0.27 -3.92
C ILE A 71 -8.41 1.11 -4.43
N ALA A 72 -8.03 2.19 -3.77
CA ALA A 72 -8.36 3.55 -4.19
C ALA A 72 -7.81 3.85 -5.59
N SER A 73 -6.58 3.42 -5.89
CA SER A 73 -6.01 3.59 -7.23
C SER A 73 -6.77 2.82 -8.30
N PHE A 74 -7.21 1.59 -7.99
CA PHE A 74 -8.08 0.80 -8.88
C PHE A 74 -9.43 1.48 -9.10
N LEU A 75 -10.11 1.89 -8.02
CA LEU A 75 -11.41 2.54 -8.09
C LEU A 75 -11.37 3.90 -8.80
N LYS A 76 -10.20 4.53 -8.91
CA LYS A 76 -10.04 5.77 -9.66
C LYS A 76 -9.80 5.51 -11.14
N VAL A 77 -8.86 4.63 -11.48
CA VAL A 77 -8.42 4.41 -12.86
C VAL A 77 -9.45 3.61 -13.67
N LEU A 78 -10.11 2.61 -13.08
CA LEU A 78 -11.11 1.79 -13.78
C LEU A 78 -12.28 2.63 -14.33
N PRO A 79 -12.97 3.45 -13.51
CA PRO A 79 -14.07 4.28 -14.00
C PRO A 79 -13.62 5.32 -15.04
N GLU A 80 -12.41 5.88 -14.92
CA GLU A 80 -11.88 6.82 -15.90
C GLU A 80 -11.69 6.16 -17.27
N MET A 81 -11.15 4.94 -17.31
CA MET A 81 -11.02 4.17 -18.55
C MET A 81 -12.40 3.84 -19.17
N VAL A 82 -13.37 3.43 -18.36
CA VAL A 82 -14.73 3.11 -18.84
C VAL A 82 -15.42 4.35 -19.40
N VAL A 83 -15.34 5.49 -18.71
CA VAL A 83 -15.92 6.76 -19.18
C VAL A 83 -15.26 7.22 -20.48
N GLU A 84 -13.94 7.06 -20.62
CA GLU A 84 -13.25 7.37 -21.87
C GLU A 84 -13.65 6.48 -23.03
N GLU A 85 -13.92 5.20 -22.78
CA GLU A 85 -14.41 4.28 -23.82
C GLU A 85 -15.83 4.65 -24.26
N ILE A 86 -16.72 4.95 -23.32
CA ILE A 86 -18.11 5.36 -23.64
C ILE A 86 -18.12 6.66 -24.44
N LYS A 87 -17.28 7.65 -24.11
CA LYS A 87 -17.22 8.93 -24.85
C LYS A 87 -16.69 8.81 -26.27
N LYS A 88 -16.00 7.71 -26.60
CA LYS A 88 -15.41 7.46 -27.92
C LYS A 88 -16.25 6.52 -28.79
N ALA A 89 -17.24 5.85 -28.20
CA ALA A 89 -18.26 5.07 -28.90
C ALA A 89 -19.37 6.01 -29.43
#